data_AF-A0A1F3SL14-F1
#
_entry.id   AF-A0A1F3SL14-F1
#
_cell.length_a   1.000
_cell.length_b   1.000
_cell.length_c   1.000
_cell.angle_alpha   90.00
_cell.angle_beta   90.00
_cell.angle_gamma   90.00
#
_symmetry.space_group_name_H-M   'P 1'
#
loop_
_entity.id
_entity.type
_entity.pdbx_description
1 polymer ?
#
loop_
_entity_poly.entity_id
_entity_poly.type
_entity_poly.pdbx_seq_one_letter_code
_entity_poly.pdbx_strand_id
1 'polypeptide(L)'
;MSSGVRGEYLELAETKLFYPQRLGITNLSFKLRIHGLDEYLKASTSLEKINDVHFDILWQAPGKVTIKVVGINEKYKQLIEQLTMQAHQRLLLIFPIPLSSMLRSYKISEVKNANRITIKGLDETYSRDVHAIEVVTDENGKLMESTLNYPSSQKKSTYKTSMKGWSQGKFVVDEISTYTRTASAEAYETVKFDYLVVGGIGLPEKIEIRYHKGLNAEKNKDVAGAKEEIFFGNYKLNSNIRP
;
A
#
# COMPACT_ATOMS: atom_id res chain seq x y z
N MET A 1 -12.90 -17.15 -26.00
CA MET A 1 -11.73 -17.45 -25.14
C MET A 1 -10.67 -16.40 -25.43
N SER A 2 -10.14 -15.77 -24.38
CA SER A 2 -9.31 -14.58 -24.43
C SER A 2 -7.85 -14.86 -24.81
N SER A 3 -7.31 -14.07 -25.73
CA SER A 3 -5.88 -13.77 -25.79
C SER A 3 -5.71 -12.26 -25.87
N GLY A 4 -6.06 -11.57 -24.78
CA GLY A 4 -5.67 -10.18 -24.60
C GLY A 4 -4.15 -10.15 -24.53
N VAL A 5 -3.53 -9.57 -25.55
CA VAL A 5 -2.08 -9.33 -25.61
C VAL A 5 -1.70 -8.60 -24.32
N ARG A 6 -1.04 -9.31 -23.40
CA ARG A 6 -0.40 -8.66 -22.26
C ARG A 6 0.71 -7.80 -22.86
N GLY A 7 0.65 -6.50 -22.62
CA GLY A 7 1.67 -5.60 -23.09
C GLY A 7 3.03 -5.98 -22.52
N GLU A 8 4.05 -5.99 -23.38
CA GLU A 8 5.42 -6.40 -23.06
C GLU A 8 5.97 -5.59 -21.89
N TYR A 9 5.63 -4.29 -21.84
CA TYR A 9 6.15 -3.39 -20.81
C TYR A 9 5.46 -3.58 -19.47
N LEU A 10 4.17 -3.90 -19.45
CA LEU A 10 3.47 -4.32 -18.24
C LEU A 10 4.09 -5.58 -17.65
N GLU A 11 4.42 -6.57 -18.49
CA GLU A 11 5.08 -7.80 -18.03
C GLU A 11 6.49 -7.52 -17.49
N LEU A 12 7.27 -6.68 -18.17
CA LEU A 12 8.57 -6.24 -17.68
C LEU A 12 8.47 -5.57 -16.30
N ALA A 13 7.58 -4.59 -16.14
CA ALA A 13 7.37 -3.92 -14.86
C ALA A 13 6.97 -4.91 -13.75
N GLU A 14 6.04 -5.81 -14.07
CA GLU A 14 5.49 -6.80 -13.16
C GLU A 14 6.55 -7.81 -12.65
N THR A 15 7.49 -8.19 -13.51
CA THR A 15 8.58 -9.12 -13.16
C THR A 15 9.70 -8.43 -12.36
N LYS A 16 9.89 -7.14 -12.57
CA LYS A 16 10.96 -6.33 -11.96
C LYS A 16 10.56 -5.72 -10.64
N LEU A 17 9.27 -5.57 -10.34
CA LEU A 17 8.79 -5.09 -9.05
C LEU A 17 8.76 -6.20 -7.99
N PHE A 18 9.09 -5.83 -6.76
CA PHE A 18 9.06 -6.73 -5.62
C PHE A 18 7.63 -6.90 -5.09
N TYR A 19 7.18 -8.15 -5.04
CA TYR A 19 5.89 -8.56 -4.49
C TYR A 19 6.11 -9.70 -3.50
N PRO A 20 6.01 -9.48 -2.17
CA PRO A 20 6.23 -10.52 -1.16
C PRO A 20 5.39 -11.78 -1.40
N GLN A 21 4.13 -11.61 -1.84
CA GLN A 21 3.19 -12.69 -2.11
C GLN A 21 3.63 -13.64 -3.24
N ARG A 22 4.63 -13.26 -4.05
CA ARG A 22 5.18 -14.11 -5.13
C ARG A 22 6.36 -14.97 -4.69
N LEU A 23 6.78 -14.86 -3.43
CA LEU A 23 7.94 -15.58 -2.89
C LEU A 23 7.54 -16.84 -2.11
N GLY A 24 6.42 -17.47 -2.48
CA GLY A 24 5.96 -18.71 -1.86
C GLY A 24 5.32 -18.53 -0.48
N ILE A 25 4.96 -17.29 -0.11
CA ILE A 25 4.17 -17.03 1.11
C ILE A 25 2.73 -17.48 0.85
N THR A 26 2.29 -18.54 1.52
CA THR A 26 0.91 -19.03 1.50
C THR A 26 0.13 -18.58 2.74
N ASN A 27 0.83 -18.40 3.86
CA ASN A 27 0.29 -17.76 5.04
C ASN A 27 1.34 -16.88 5.73
N LEU A 28 0.90 -15.76 6.28
CA LEU A 28 1.72 -14.85 7.06
C LEU A 28 0.91 -14.37 8.27
N SER A 29 1.44 -14.60 9.47
CA SER A 29 0.92 -13.92 10.67
C SER A 29 1.89 -12.88 11.18
N PHE A 30 1.39 -11.76 11.68
CA PHE A 30 2.21 -10.71 12.28
C PHE A 30 1.40 -9.81 13.18
N LYS A 31 2.10 -8.98 13.94
CA LYS A 31 1.51 -7.91 14.75
C LYS A 31 1.71 -6.57 14.06
N LEU A 32 0.67 -5.74 14.09
CA LEU A 32 0.69 -4.34 13.67
C LEU A 32 0.39 -3.46 14.87
N ARG A 33 1.20 -2.41 15.08
CA ARG A 33 1.02 -1.38 16.10
C ARG A 33 1.03 0.00 15.46
N ILE A 34 0.11 0.87 15.86
CA ILE A 34 0.10 2.28 15.47
C ILE A 34 0.55 3.08 16.67
N HIS A 35 1.61 3.87 16.52
CA HIS A 35 2.15 4.70 17.59
C HIS A 35 1.12 5.73 18.06
N GLY A 36 0.97 5.87 19.37
CA GLY A 36 0.04 6.85 19.95
C GLY A 36 -1.43 6.44 19.94
N LEU A 37 -1.78 5.26 19.41
CA LEU A 37 -3.18 4.82 19.29
C LEU A 37 -3.83 4.59 20.66
N ASP A 38 -3.11 3.97 21.59
CA ASP A 38 -3.59 3.73 22.95
C ASP A 38 -3.95 5.04 23.65
N GLU A 39 -3.05 6.02 23.56
CA GLU A 39 -3.19 7.35 24.14
C GLU A 39 -4.36 8.09 23.50
N TYR A 40 -4.45 8.04 22.16
CA TYR A 40 -5.54 8.65 21.43
C TYR A 40 -6.90 8.07 21.85
N LEU A 41 -7.02 6.73 21.92
CA LEU A 41 -8.27 6.09 22.28
C LEU A 41 -8.64 6.39 23.75
N LYS A 42 -7.67 6.38 24.67
CA LYS A 42 -7.90 6.78 26.08
C LYS A 42 -8.36 8.22 26.22
N ALA A 43 -7.83 9.13 25.41
CA ALA A 43 -8.19 10.55 25.45
C ALA A 43 -9.53 10.84 24.77
N SER A 44 -9.84 10.14 23.67
CA SER A 44 -11.04 10.37 22.87
C SER A 44 -12.28 9.66 23.39
N THR A 45 -12.13 8.72 24.33
CA THR A 45 -13.22 7.87 24.77
C THR A 45 -13.20 7.65 26.29
N SER A 46 -14.37 7.66 26.93
CA SER A 46 -14.51 7.30 28.36
C SER A 46 -14.50 5.77 28.57
N LEU A 47 -13.77 5.02 27.75
CA LEU A 47 -13.82 3.55 27.78
C LEU A 47 -12.98 3.01 28.92
N GLU A 48 -13.54 2.02 29.60
CA GLU A 48 -12.81 1.27 30.61
C GLU A 48 -11.84 0.29 29.92
N LYS A 49 -10.62 0.18 30.44
CA LYS A 49 -9.63 -0.86 30.07
C LYS A 49 -9.17 -0.83 28.61
N ILE A 50 -8.57 0.27 28.19
CA ILE A 50 -7.74 0.31 26.96
C ILE A 50 -6.29 0.06 27.39
N ASN A 51 -5.69 -1.05 26.96
CA ASN A 51 -4.28 -1.35 27.27
C ASN A 51 -3.64 -2.15 26.14
N ASP A 52 -2.51 -1.67 25.63
CA ASP A 52 -1.69 -2.36 24.63
C ASP A 52 -2.45 -2.65 23.33
N VAL A 53 -3.05 -1.62 22.72
CA VAL A 53 -3.85 -1.79 21.51
C VAL A 53 -2.95 -2.16 20.34
N HIS A 54 -3.24 -3.31 19.75
CA HIS A 54 -2.54 -3.80 18.57
C HIS A 54 -3.43 -4.70 17.74
N PHE A 55 -2.96 -5.06 16.57
CA PHE A 55 -3.67 -5.91 15.63
C PHE A 55 -2.86 -7.19 15.40
N ASP A 56 -3.45 -8.32 15.74
CA ASP A 56 -2.95 -9.62 15.33
C ASP A 56 -3.56 -9.94 13.96
N ILE A 57 -2.71 -10.10 12.95
CA ILE A 57 -3.13 -10.25 11.56
C ILE A 57 -2.69 -11.60 11.04
N LEU A 58 -3.62 -12.30 10.38
CA LEU A 58 -3.37 -13.50 9.60
C LEU A 58 -3.78 -13.25 8.14
N TRP A 59 -2.80 -13.26 7.25
CA TRP A 59 -3.01 -13.23 5.81
C TRP A 59 -2.81 -14.64 5.23
N GLN A 60 -3.73 -15.07 4.37
CA GLN A 60 -3.69 -16.36 3.69
C GLN A 60 -3.92 -16.16 2.18
N ALA A 61 -3.08 -16.79 1.37
CA ALA A 61 -3.23 -16.72 -0.08
C ALA A 61 -4.48 -17.50 -0.56
N PRO A 62 -5.22 -17.00 -1.56
CA PRO A 62 -5.11 -15.68 -2.18
C PRO A 62 -5.96 -14.64 -1.43
N GLY A 63 -5.32 -13.77 -0.65
CA GLY A 63 -5.91 -12.51 -0.16
C GLY A 63 -6.91 -12.60 1.01
N LYS A 64 -7.14 -13.77 1.60
CA LYS A 64 -7.97 -13.87 2.81
C LYS A 64 -7.23 -13.24 3.99
N VAL A 65 -7.90 -12.35 4.71
CA VAL A 65 -7.33 -11.64 5.86
C VAL A 65 -8.24 -11.82 7.05
N THR A 66 -7.64 -12.15 8.19
CA THR A 66 -8.27 -12.09 9.51
C THR A 66 -7.49 -11.10 10.36
N ILE A 67 -8.20 -10.16 10.98
CA ILE A 67 -7.63 -9.15 11.86
C ILE A 67 -8.33 -9.28 13.20
N LYS A 68 -7.55 -9.45 14.26
CA LYS A 68 -8.03 -9.40 15.64
C LYS A 68 -7.47 -8.15 16.30
N VAL A 69 -8.37 -7.29 16.80
CA VAL A 69 -8.01 -6.14 17.61
C VAL A 69 -7.80 -6.62 19.05
N VAL A 70 -6.63 -6.34 19.61
CA VAL A 70 -6.24 -6.68 20.98
C VAL A 70 -6.18 -5.40 21.80
N GLY A 71 -6.42 -5.49 23.12
CA GLY A 71 -6.31 -4.35 24.04
C GLY A 71 -7.57 -3.50 24.18
N ILE A 72 -8.68 -3.90 23.55
CA ILE A 72 -10.00 -3.27 23.64
C ILE A 72 -11.04 -4.30 24.06
N ASN A 73 -11.97 -3.91 24.93
CA ASN A 73 -13.07 -4.77 25.36
C ASN A 73 -14.05 -5.06 24.21
N GLU A 74 -14.42 -6.34 24.04
CA GLU A 74 -15.32 -6.82 22.98
C GLU A 74 -16.72 -6.19 22.99
N LYS A 75 -17.14 -5.57 24.10
CA LYS A 75 -18.39 -4.78 24.18
C LYS A 75 -18.40 -3.59 23.21
N TYR A 76 -17.23 -3.09 22.80
CA TYR A 76 -17.08 -1.93 21.91
C TYR A 76 -16.99 -2.34 20.43
N LYS A 77 -17.98 -3.10 19.96
CA LYS A 77 -17.99 -3.70 18.60
C LYS A 77 -17.76 -2.68 17.48
N GLN A 78 -18.43 -1.53 17.53
CA GLN A 78 -18.29 -0.49 16.50
C GLN A 78 -16.86 0.06 16.40
N LEU A 79 -16.19 0.28 17.55
CA LEU A 79 -14.81 0.74 17.57
C LEU A 79 -13.87 -0.34 17.02
N ILE A 80 -14.09 -1.61 17.39
CA ILE A 80 -13.31 -2.74 16.89
C ILE A 80 -13.47 -2.86 15.36
N GLU A 81 -14.68 -2.71 14.82
CA GLU A 81 -14.94 -2.72 13.39
C GLU A 81 -14.23 -1.57 12.66
N GLN A 82 -14.28 -0.35 13.21
CA GLN A 82 -13.58 0.81 12.65
C GLN A 82 -12.06 0.61 12.62
N LEU A 83 -11.48 0.16 13.73
CA LEU A 83 -10.04 -0.11 13.82
C LEU A 83 -9.63 -1.27 12.89
N THR A 84 -10.48 -2.29 12.76
CA THR A 84 -10.27 -3.39 11.81
C THR A 84 -10.21 -2.87 10.37
N MET A 85 -11.12 -2.00 9.98
CA MET A 85 -11.13 -1.38 8.65
C MET A 85 -9.86 -0.52 8.43
N GLN A 86 -9.45 0.26 9.43
CA GLN A 86 -8.22 1.05 9.37
C GLN A 86 -6.99 0.16 9.17
N ALA A 87 -6.85 -0.91 9.95
CA ALA A 87 -5.76 -1.87 9.81
C ALA A 87 -5.78 -2.55 8.43
N HIS A 88 -6.97 -2.92 7.92
CA HIS A 88 -7.12 -3.53 6.61
C HIS A 88 -6.59 -2.64 5.47
N GLN A 89 -6.89 -1.33 5.51
CA GLN A 89 -6.39 -0.38 4.51
C GLN A 89 -4.85 -0.32 4.48
N ARG A 90 -4.20 -0.48 5.64
CA ARG A 90 -2.72 -0.48 5.75
C ARG A 90 -2.08 -1.76 5.19
N LEU A 91 -2.84 -2.85 5.04
CA LEU A 91 -2.31 -4.12 4.49
C LEU A 91 -1.86 -4.02 3.04
N LEU A 92 -2.45 -3.11 2.25
CA LEU A 92 -2.04 -2.86 0.87
C LEU A 92 -0.61 -2.30 0.79
N LEU A 93 -0.09 -1.74 1.88
CA LEU A 93 1.29 -1.27 1.98
C LEU A 93 2.29 -2.44 2.19
N ILE A 94 1.83 -3.57 2.74
CA ILE A 94 2.64 -4.79 2.89
C ILE A 94 2.51 -5.66 1.64
N PHE A 95 1.29 -5.83 1.15
CA PHE A 95 0.96 -6.67 0.01
C PHE A 95 0.39 -5.82 -1.12
N PRO A 96 1.25 -5.11 -1.87
CA PRO A 96 0.80 -4.28 -2.97
C PRO A 96 0.11 -5.14 -4.03
N ILE A 97 -0.96 -4.61 -4.61
CA ILE A 97 -1.68 -5.28 -5.70
C ILE A 97 -0.78 -5.29 -6.95
N PRO A 98 -0.56 -6.46 -7.58
CA PRO A 98 0.13 -6.56 -8.86
C PRO A 98 -0.46 -5.63 -9.93
N LEU A 99 0.38 -5.00 -10.77
CA LEU A 99 -0.07 -4.07 -11.82
C LEU A 99 -1.08 -4.73 -12.77
N SER A 100 -0.78 -5.96 -13.18
CA SER A 100 -1.64 -6.81 -14.02
C SER A 100 -3.00 -7.11 -13.38
N SER A 101 -3.07 -7.22 -12.06
CA SER A 101 -4.33 -7.37 -11.33
C SER A 101 -5.11 -6.06 -11.29
N MET A 102 -4.42 -4.94 -11.06
CA MET A 102 -5.02 -3.60 -11.06
C MET A 102 -5.59 -3.21 -12.44
N LEU A 103 -4.90 -3.59 -13.52
CA LEU A 103 -5.27 -3.25 -14.91
C LEU A 103 -6.15 -4.30 -15.61
N ARG A 104 -6.45 -5.44 -14.97
CA ARG A 104 -7.07 -6.62 -15.62
C ARG A 104 -8.32 -6.30 -16.44
N SER A 105 -9.12 -5.36 -15.96
CA SER A 105 -10.43 -5.00 -16.52
C SER A 105 -10.44 -3.71 -17.30
N TYR A 106 -9.26 -3.12 -17.54
CA TYR A 106 -9.10 -1.90 -18.30
C TYR A 106 -8.65 -2.23 -19.71
N LYS A 107 -8.98 -1.37 -20.67
CA LYS A 107 -8.33 -1.42 -21.98
C LYS A 107 -6.92 -0.87 -21.83
N ILE A 108 -5.93 -1.71 -22.11
CA ILE A 108 -4.53 -1.38 -21.90
C ILE A 108 -3.92 -0.81 -23.19
N SER A 109 -3.11 0.24 -23.05
CA SER A 109 -2.23 0.75 -24.09
C SER A 109 -0.87 1.11 -23.50
N GLU A 110 0.19 0.98 -24.28
CA GLU A 110 1.56 1.24 -23.83
C GLU A 110 2.26 2.18 -24.80
N VAL A 111 2.97 3.16 -24.25
CA VAL A 111 3.72 4.16 -25.04
C VAL A 111 5.12 4.30 -24.44
N LYS A 112 6.15 4.07 -25.26
CA LYS A 112 7.53 4.33 -24.90
C LYS A 112 7.95 5.71 -25.41
N ASN A 113 8.41 6.57 -24.50
CA ASN A 113 8.92 7.90 -24.80
C ASN A 113 10.31 8.06 -24.15
N ALA A 114 11.36 8.03 -24.98
CA ALA A 114 12.75 8.01 -24.53
C ALA A 114 12.98 6.90 -23.48
N ASN A 115 13.44 7.27 -22.28
CA ASN A 115 13.75 6.34 -21.19
C ASN A 115 12.56 6.07 -20.26
N ARG A 116 11.34 6.43 -20.69
CA ARG A 116 10.11 6.22 -19.92
C ARG A 116 9.12 5.39 -20.71
N ILE A 117 8.42 4.52 -20.01
CA ILE A 117 7.31 3.74 -20.56
C ILE A 117 6.05 4.06 -19.77
N THR A 118 5.00 4.46 -20.47
CA THR A 118 3.68 4.74 -19.90
C THR A 118 2.73 3.63 -20.27
N ILE A 119 2.20 2.94 -19.26
CA ILE A 119 1.14 1.93 -19.36
C ILE A 119 -0.16 2.60 -18.94
N LYS A 120 -1.15 2.66 -19.83
CA LYS A 120 -2.47 3.26 -19.57
C LYS A 120 -3.54 2.19 -19.57
N GLY A 121 -4.41 2.22 -18.56
CA GLY A 121 -5.67 1.48 -18.52
C GLY A 121 -6.84 2.46 -18.56
N LEU A 122 -7.76 2.29 -19.52
CA LEU A 122 -9.00 3.07 -19.63
C LEU A 122 -10.22 2.19 -19.38
N ASP A 123 -11.15 2.65 -18.53
CA ASP A 123 -12.47 2.04 -18.34
C ASP A 123 -13.43 2.55 -19.41
N GLU A 124 -13.56 1.81 -20.51
CA GLU A 124 -14.44 2.22 -21.62
C GLU A 124 -15.93 2.16 -21.25
N THR A 125 -16.31 1.48 -20.16
CA THR A 125 -17.70 1.35 -19.72
C THR A 125 -18.15 2.44 -18.75
N TYR A 126 -17.22 3.26 -18.23
CA TYR A 126 -17.49 4.30 -17.21
C TYR A 126 -18.25 3.77 -15.99
N SER A 127 -18.00 2.51 -15.63
CA SER A 127 -18.70 1.80 -14.55
C SER A 127 -17.86 1.68 -13.28
N ARG A 128 -16.57 2.02 -13.36
CA ARG A 128 -15.60 1.89 -12.28
C ARG A 128 -15.35 3.23 -11.60
N ASP A 129 -15.05 3.20 -10.31
CA ASP A 129 -14.67 4.41 -9.57
C ASP A 129 -13.41 5.08 -10.14
N VAL A 130 -12.45 4.27 -10.62
CA VAL A 130 -11.25 4.75 -11.31
C VAL A 130 -11.48 4.61 -12.81
N HIS A 131 -11.63 5.73 -13.51
CA HIS A 131 -11.87 5.77 -14.96
C HIS A 131 -10.61 5.53 -15.77
N ALA A 132 -9.46 6.03 -15.29
CA ALA A 132 -8.20 5.86 -15.99
C ALA A 132 -7.05 5.68 -15.01
N ILE A 133 -6.15 4.75 -15.35
CA ILE A 133 -4.93 4.43 -14.63
C ILE A 133 -3.77 4.69 -15.58
N GLU A 134 -2.79 5.46 -15.15
CA GLU A 134 -1.52 5.59 -15.84
C GLU A 134 -0.39 5.14 -14.91
N VAL A 135 0.50 4.31 -15.40
CA VAL A 135 1.69 3.83 -14.68
C VAL A 135 2.91 4.17 -15.53
N VAL A 136 3.89 4.83 -14.93
CA VAL A 136 5.14 5.18 -15.60
C VAL A 136 6.28 4.39 -14.99
N THR A 137 7.04 3.73 -15.86
CA THR A 137 8.26 2.99 -15.52
C THR A 137 9.44 3.52 -16.33
N ASP A 138 10.66 3.23 -15.87
CA ASP A 138 11.83 3.34 -16.74
C ASP A 138 11.95 2.12 -17.68
N GLU A 139 12.94 2.15 -18.57
CA GLU A 139 13.20 1.04 -19.51
C GLU A 139 13.59 -0.29 -18.85
N ASN A 140 13.95 -0.29 -17.56
CA ASN A 140 14.28 -1.48 -16.77
C ASN A 140 13.08 -2.02 -15.98
N GLY A 141 11.89 -1.43 -16.16
CA GLY A 141 10.68 -1.81 -15.42
C GLY A 141 10.63 -1.24 -14.00
N LYS A 142 11.47 -0.26 -13.66
CA LYS A 142 11.43 0.43 -12.36
C LYS A 142 10.21 1.33 -12.31
N LEU A 143 9.33 1.13 -11.33
CA LEU A 143 8.17 2.00 -11.11
C LEU A 143 8.62 3.41 -10.68
N MET A 144 8.13 4.41 -11.39
CA MET A 144 8.44 5.82 -11.17
C MET A 144 7.22 6.61 -10.70
N GLU A 145 6.11 6.50 -11.43
CA GLU A 145 4.90 7.30 -11.18
C GLU A 145 3.64 6.46 -11.41
N SER A 146 2.54 6.82 -10.75
CA SER A 146 1.21 6.36 -11.10
C SER A 146 0.20 7.49 -10.97
N THR A 147 -0.81 7.49 -11.83
CA THR A 147 -1.92 8.44 -11.78
C THR A 147 -3.23 7.66 -11.85
N LEU A 148 -4.08 7.85 -10.85
CA LEU A 148 -5.45 7.34 -10.83
C LEU A 148 -6.39 8.52 -11.03
N ASN A 149 -7.25 8.42 -12.04
CA ASN A 149 -8.26 9.43 -12.35
C ASN A 149 -9.63 8.90 -11.97
N TYR A 150 -10.29 9.63 -11.07
CA TYR A 150 -11.67 9.43 -10.63
C TYR A 150 -12.55 10.51 -11.26
N PRO A 151 -13.89 10.38 -11.23
CA PRO A 151 -14.80 11.40 -11.76
C PRO A 151 -14.55 12.83 -11.23
N SER A 152 -14.21 12.96 -9.95
CA SER A 152 -14.09 14.26 -9.25
C SER A 152 -12.74 14.46 -8.54
N SER A 153 -11.80 13.55 -8.74
CA SER A 153 -10.49 13.62 -8.12
C SER A 153 -9.40 12.94 -8.95
N GLN A 154 -8.16 13.33 -8.68
CA GLN A 154 -6.97 12.71 -9.25
C GLN A 154 -6.01 12.39 -8.11
N LYS A 155 -5.42 11.19 -8.17
CA LYS A 155 -4.36 10.77 -7.25
C LYS A 155 -3.10 10.48 -8.05
N LYS A 156 -2.06 11.28 -7.86
CA LYS A 156 -0.74 11.07 -8.46
C LYS A 156 0.22 10.58 -7.38
N SER A 157 0.93 9.48 -7.64
CA SER A 157 1.94 8.93 -6.75
C SER A 157 3.29 8.89 -7.46
N THR A 158 4.36 9.26 -6.77
CA THR A 158 5.74 9.09 -7.21
C THR A 158 6.44 8.09 -6.29
N TYR A 159 7.29 7.24 -6.86
CA TYR A 159 7.89 6.11 -6.16
C TYR A 159 9.41 6.26 -6.15
N LYS A 160 10.01 6.19 -4.96
CA LYS A 160 11.44 5.90 -4.83
C LYS A 160 11.59 4.42 -4.61
N THR A 161 12.34 3.78 -5.49
CA THR A 161 12.60 2.35 -5.43
C THR A 161 14.10 2.06 -5.51
N SER A 162 14.52 1.02 -4.81
CA SER A 162 15.89 0.51 -4.83
C SER A 162 15.92 -1.02 -4.87
N MET A 163 17.02 -1.57 -5.38
CA MET A 163 17.28 -3.01 -5.26
C MET A 163 17.88 -3.29 -3.88
N LYS A 164 17.40 -4.33 -3.22
CA LYS A 164 17.92 -4.78 -1.92
C LYS A 164 18.58 -6.14 -2.10
N GLY A 165 19.56 -6.49 -1.26
CA GLY A 165 20.25 -7.79 -1.36
C GLY A 165 19.30 -8.99 -1.28
N TRP A 166 18.21 -8.85 -0.52
CA TRP A 166 17.17 -9.88 -0.36
C TRP A 166 16.06 -9.83 -1.42
N SER A 167 16.04 -8.83 -2.31
CA SER A 167 14.94 -8.66 -3.28
C SER A 167 15.14 -9.47 -4.57
N GLN A 168 16.23 -10.24 -4.68
CA GLN A 168 16.54 -11.08 -5.85
C GLN A 168 16.54 -10.29 -7.17
N GLY A 169 17.16 -9.10 -7.17
CA GLY A 169 17.25 -8.23 -8.34
C GLY A 169 15.96 -7.48 -8.69
N LYS A 170 14.97 -7.46 -7.79
CA LYS A 170 13.71 -6.71 -7.96
C LYS A 170 13.77 -5.36 -7.27
N PHE A 171 13.06 -4.38 -7.81
CA PHE A 171 12.88 -3.06 -7.22
C PHE A 171 11.87 -3.10 -6.07
N VAL A 172 12.32 -2.66 -4.90
CA VAL A 172 11.54 -2.50 -3.68
C VAL A 172 11.16 -1.03 -3.53
N VAL A 173 9.94 -0.73 -3.11
CA VAL A 173 9.48 0.64 -2.85
C VAL A 173 10.00 1.10 -1.50
N ASP A 174 10.84 2.13 -1.47
CA ASP A 174 11.33 2.72 -0.22
C ASP A 174 10.46 3.89 0.23
N GLU A 175 9.88 4.61 -0.72
CA GLU A 175 9.06 5.79 -0.45
C GLU A 175 7.98 5.96 -1.53
N ILE A 176 6.80 6.37 -1.10
CA ILE A 176 5.70 6.81 -1.96
C ILE A 176 5.36 8.24 -1.57
N SER A 177 5.42 9.17 -2.52
CA SER A 177 4.90 10.52 -2.33
C SER A 177 3.65 10.69 -3.17
N THR A 178 2.53 10.93 -2.50
CA THR A 178 1.20 11.00 -3.11
C THR A 178 0.67 12.41 -3.02
N TYR A 179 0.17 12.90 -4.13
CA TYR A 179 -0.67 14.08 -4.25
C TYR A 179 -2.08 13.67 -4.64
N THR A 180 -3.06 14.13 -3.88
CA THR A 180 -4.48 13.97 -4.20
C THR A 180 -5.10 15.33 -4.42
N ARG A 181 -5.73 15.51 -5.58
CA ARG A 181 -6.48 16.70 -5.94
C ARG A 181 -7.95 16.36 -6.08
N THR A 182 -8.81 17.12 -5.40
CA THR A 182 -10.26 17.12 -5.63
C THR A 182 -10.68 18.50 -6.15
N ALA A 183 -11.97 18.68 -6.45
CA ALA A 183 -12.49 20.00 -6.84
C ALA A 183 -12.32 21.07 -5.75
N SER A 184 -12.25 20.68 -4.47
CA SER A 184 -12.29 21.60 -3.32
C SER A 184 -11.04 21.57 -2.45
N ALA A 185 -10.16 20.59 -2.61
CA ALA A 185 -9.02 20.40 -1.74
C ALA A 185 -7.85 19.70 -2.43
N GLU A 186 -6.68 19.91 -1.85
CA GLU A 186 -5.44 19.23 -2.19
C GLU A 186 -4.84 18.62 -0.93
N ALA A 187 -4.31 17.40 -1.06
CA ALA A 187 -3.66 16.68 0.02
C ALA A 187 -2.37 16.06 -0.48
N TYR A 188 -1.35 16.11 0.37
CA TYR A 188 -0.04 15.53 0.10
C TYR A 188 0.34 14.62 1.26
N GLU A 189 0.79 13.41 0.94
CA GLU A 189 1.29 12.46 1.92
C GLU A 189 2.59 11.82 1.42
N THR A 190 3.51 11.54 2.34
CA THR A 190 4.69 10.74 2.08
C THR A 190 4.68 9.52 2.97
N VAL A 191 4.84 8.34 2.37
CA VAL A 191 4.93 7.05 3.04
C VAL A 191 6.34 6.52 2.86
N LYS A 192 7.07 6.27 3.96
CA LYS A 192 8.41 5.69 3.95
C LYS A 192 8.39 4.30 4.56
N PHE A 193 9.18 3.40 3.99
CA PHE A 193 9.25 1.99 4.37
C PHE A 193 10.64 1.65 4.89
N ASP A 194 10.70 1.14 6.11
CA ASP A 194 11.85 0.40 6.63
C ASP A 194 11.50 -1.08 6.60
N TYR A 195 12.47 -1.93 6.26
CA TYR A 195 12.28 -3.35 6.04
C TYR A 195 13.17 -4.18 6.97
N LEU A 196 12.62 -5.30 7.46
CA LEU A 196 13.38 -6.37 8.10
C LEU A 196 13.33 -7.65 7.26
N VAL A 197 14.36 -8.48 7.35
CA VAL A 197 14.42 -9.74 6.62
C VAL A 197 13.94 -10.88 7.49
N VAL A 198 12.89 -11.58 7.06
CA VAL A 198 12.30 -12.75 7.72
C VAL A 198 12.32 -13.92 6.76
N GLY A 199 13.00 -15.01 7.11
CA GLY A 199 13.07 -16.19 6.22
C GLY A 199 13.61 -15.88 4.82
N GLY A 200 14.51 -14.90 4.69
CA GLY A 200 15.06 -14.46 3.41
C GLY A 200 14.18 -13.47 2.62
N ILE A 201 13.01 -13.09 3.15
CA ILE A 201 12.07 -12.16 2.50
C ILE A 201 12.07 -10.84 3.25
N GLY A 202 12.20 -9.71 2.54
CA GLY A 202 12.03 -8.40 3.13
C GLY A 202 10.55 -8.08 3.35
N LEU A 203 10.19 -7.80 4.60
CA LEU A 203 8.85 -7.39 5.03
C LEU A 203 8.97 -6.04 5.76
N PRO A 204 7.96 -5.17 5.70
CA PRO A 204 8.00 -3.89 6.42
C PRO A 204 8.25 -4.11 7.91
N GLU A 205 9.17 -3.37 8.50
CA GLU A 205 9.35 -3.28 9.96
C GLU A 205 8.63 -2.05 10.50
N LYS A 206 8.76 -0.95 9.75
CA LYS A 206 8.19 0.32 10.09
C LYS A 206 7.69 1.00 8.83
N ILE A 207 6.53 1.64 8.94
CA ILE A 207 6.02 2.57 7.96
C ILE A 207 5.83 3.93 8.65
N GLU A 208 6.42 4.96 8.09
CA GLU A 208 6.21 6.34 8.52
C GLU A 208 5.36 7.07 7.47
N ILE A 209 4.21 7.59 7.90
CA ILE A 209 3.32 8.39 7.06
C ILE A 209 3.40 9.85 7.55
N ARG A 210 3.74 10.76 6.66
CA ARG A 210 3.73 12.20 6.90
C ARG A 210 2.65 12.84 6.05
N TYR A 211 1.77 13.59 6.69
CA TYR A 211 0.78 14.42 6.01
C TYR A 211 1.32 15.85 5.90
N HIS A 212 1.24 16.45 4.72
CA HIS A 212 1.69 17.81 4.47
C HIS A 212 0.49 18.74 4.27
N LYS A 213 0.53 19.93 4.88
CA LYS A 213 -0.52 20.95 4.71
C LYS A 213 -0.07 22.03 3.72
N GLY A 214 -0.86 22.30 2.67
CA GLY A 214 -0.73 23.48 1.80
C GLY A 214 -0.80 23.19 0.29
N LEU A 215 -1.19 24.21 -0.49
CA LEU A 215 -1.42 24.19 -1.95
C LEU A 215 -0.16 24.04 -2.83
N ASN A 216 1.05 23.89 -2.24
CA ASN A 216 2.33 23.89 -2.98
C ASN A 216 3.40 23.01 -2.29
N ALA A 217 3.04 21.81 -1.85
CA ALA A 217 3.99 20.91 -1.17
C ALA A 217 5.09 20.33 -2.10
N GLU A 218 4.97 20.48 -3.43
CA GLU A 218 6.09 20.17 -4.36
C GLU A 218 7.30 21.12 -4.16
N LYS A 219 7.09 22.33 -3.65
CA LYS A 219 8.14 23.37 -3.52
C LYS A 219 8.41 23.83 -2.09
N ASN A 220 7.48 23.63 -1.15
CA ASN A 220 7.61 24.12 0.22
C ASN A 220 7.99 23.02 1.20
N LYS A 221 9.13 23.25 1.86
CA LYS A 221 9.65 22.52 3.02
C LYS A 221 8.53 22.14 3.98
N ASP A 222 8.49 20.86 4.36
CA ASP A 222 7.85 20.28 5.55
C ASP A 222 7.20 21.33 6.48
N VAL A 223 5.97 21.76 6.17
CA VAL A 223 5.11 22.25 7.25
C VAL A 223 4.60 20.97 7.88
N ALA A 224 5.34 20.48 8.88
CA ALA A 224 5.09 19.21 9.55
C ALA A 224 3.60 19.11 9.91
N GLY A 225 2.84 18.37 9.11
CA GLY A 225 1.49 17.99 9.46
C GLY A 225 1.54 16.82 10.43
N ALA A 226 0.43 16.09 10.52
CA ALA A 226 0.38 14.89 11.34
C ALA A 226 1.40 13.86 10.84
N LYS A 227 2.01 13.15 11.79
CA LYS A 227 2.89 12.00 11.54
C LYS A 227 2.23 10.77 12.15
N GLU A 228 2.14 9.70 11.38
CA GLU A 228 1.71 8.38 11.84
C GLU A 228 2.90 7.42 11.69
N GLU A 229 3.21 6.67 12.74
CA GLU A 229 4.20 5.59 12.68
C GLU A 229 3.50 4.26 12.92
N ILE A 230 3.74 3.32 12.03
CA ILE A 230 3.17 1.98 12.08
C ILE A 230 4.33 0.99 12.18
N PHE A 231 4.29 0.12 13.18
CA PHE A 231 5.30 -0.88 13.44
C PHE A 231 4.73 -2.27 13.18
N PHE A 232 5.55 -3.12 12.58
CA PHE A 232 5.20 -4.48 12.26
C PHE A 232 6.24 -5.42 12.85
N GLY A 233 5.80 -6.56 13.35
CA GLY A 233 6.72 -7.51 13.97
C GLY A 233 6.10 -8.86 14.25
N ASN A 234 6.88 -9.74 14.88
CA ASN A 234 6.49 -11.11 15.20
C ASN A 234 5.98 -11.89 13.97
N TYR A 235 6.63 -11.67 12.83
CA TYR A 235 6.32 -12.36 11.60
C TYR A 235 6.50 -13.87 11.74
N LYS A 236 5.51 -14.63 11.29
CA LYS A 236 5.58 -16.08 11.10
C LYS A 236 5.15 -16.42 9.69
N LEU A 237 6.06 -17.01 8.93
CA LEU A 237 5.89 -17.39 7.53
C LEU A 237 5.49 -18.86 7.44
N ASN A 238 4.46 -19.16 6.64
CA ASN A 238 4.04 -20.52 6.29
C ASN A 238 3.84 -21.46 7.49
N SER A 239 3.57 -20.91 8.66
CA SER A 239 3.31 -21.65 9.89
C SER A 239 1.90 -22.24 9.88
N ASN A 240 1.74 -23.43 10.46
CA ASN A 240 0.44 -24.07 10.69
C ASN A 240 -0.39 -23.31 11.76
N ILE A 241 -0.79 -22.08 11.45
CA ILE A 241 -1.63 -21.26 12.32
C ILE A 241 -3.08 -21.55 11.92
N ARG A 242 -3.79 -22.27 12.80
CA ARG A 242 -5.25 -22.37 12.71
C ARG A 242 -5.85 -21.06 13.22
N PRO A 243 -6.90 -20.53 12.56
CA PRO A 243 -7.62 -19.35 13.02
C PRO A 243 -8.25 -19.56 14.39
#